data_AF-A0A0R3SIV2-F1
#
_entry.id   AF-A0A0R3SIV2-F1
#
_cell.length_a   1.000
_cell.length_b   1.000
_cell.length_c   1.000
_cell.angle_alpha   90.00
_cell.angle_beta   90.00
_cell.angle_gamma   90.00
#
_symmetry.space_group_name_H-M   'P 1'
#
loop_
_entity.id
_entity.type
_entity.pdbx_description
1 polymer ?
#
loop_
_entity_poly.entity_id
_entity_poly.type
_entity_poly.pdbx_seq_one_letter_code
_entity_poly.pdbx_strand_id
1 'polypeptide(L)' 'MAGWRSENNPGSKRIDLMDLATGQFSSLPDMIKARWSLLPPMIEERSRCASVNIPQSDAPVIGGIERNRLPLRSTELLT' A
#
# COMPACT_ATOMS: atom_id res chain seq x y z
N MET A 1 21.50 14.97 -14.08
CA MET A 1 21.72 13.99 -12.99
C MET A 1 21.47 14.71 -11.66
N ALA A 2 20.29 14.56 -11.07
CA ALA A 2 19.99 15.11 -9.74
C ALA A 2 20.04 13.97 -8.72
N GLY A 3 21.02 14.02 -7.82
CA GLY A 3 21.14 13.09 -6.71
C GLY A 3 20.16 13.46 -5.63
N TRP A 4 19.20 12.59 -5.33
CA TRP A 4 18.28 12.76 -4.22
C TRP A 4 19.03 12.49 -2.92
N ARG A 5 19.49 13.55 -2.25
CA ARG A 5 20.06 13.47 -0.91
C ARG A 5 18.89 13.38 0.09
N SER A 6 18.75 12.24 0.75
CA SER A 6 17.74 12.06 1.81
C SER A 6 18.12 12.90 3.02
N GLU A 7 17.39 13.98 3.28
CA GLU A 7 17.49 14.77 4.50
C GLU A 7 16.73 14.08 5.65
N ASN A 8 17.39 13.93 6.80
CA ASN A 8 16.86 13.31 8.00
C ASN A 8 16.01 14.31 8.79
N ASN A 9 14.76 14.50 8.39
CA ASN A 9 13.83 15.37 9.12
C ASN A 9 13.40 14.69 10.43
N PRO A 10 13.59 15.30 11.61
CA PRO A 10 13.23 14.71 12.92
C PRO A 10 11.74 14.43 13.10
N GLY A 11 10.88 14.89 12.18
CA GLY A 11 9.45 14.55 12.12
C GLY A 11 9.09 13.33 11.26
N SER A 12 10.05 12.71 10.55
CA SER A 12 9.80 11.52 9.73
C SER A 12 9.57 10.29 10.60
N LYS A 13 8.31 9.92 10.79
CA LYS A 13 7.91 8.67 11.45
C LYS A 13 8.48 7.49 10.65
N ARG A 14 9.16 6.57 11.34
CA ARG A 14 9.68 5.33 10.75
C ARG A 14 8.48 4.51 10.26
N ILE A 15 8.48 4.14 8.99
CA ILE A 15 7.49 3.21 8.43
C ILE A 15 8.09 1.82 8.64
N ASP A 16 7.51 1.08 9.57
CA ASP A 16 7.86 -0.31 9.80
C ASP A 16 6.82 -1.17 9.05
N LEU A 17 7.27 -1.96 8.08
CA LEU A 17 6.38 -2.89 7.37
C LEU A 17 6.23 -4.15 8.23
N MET A 18 5.01 -4.44 8.67
CA MET A 18 4.69 -5.62 9.47
C MET A 18 4.56 -6.85 8.56
N ASP A 19 5.31 -7.89 8.86
CA ASP A 19 5.09 -9.23 8.33
C ASP A 19 3.91 -9.86 9.08
N LEU A 20 2.80 -10.05 8.37
CA LEU A 20 1.57 -10.62 8.92
C LEU A 20 1.66 -12.13 9.19
N ALA A 21 2.61 -12.83 8.56
CA ALA A 21 2.82 -14.26 8.80
C ALA A 21 3.58 -14.50 10.11
N THR A 22 4.47 -13.59 10.49
CA THR A 22 5.33 -13.74 11.68
C THR A 22 4.99 -12.76 12.81
N GLY A 23 4.16 -11.75 12.53
CA GLY A 23 3.85 -10.66 13.46
C GLY A 23 5.04 -9.73 13.73
N GLN A 24 6.11 -9.84 12.95
CA GLN A 24 7.34 -9.07 13.15
C GLN A 24 7.38 -7.83 12.27
N PHE A 25 8.03 -6.78 12.74
CA PHE A 25 8.29 -5.59 11.94
C PHE A 25 9.61 -5.75 11.20
N SER A 26 9.59 -5.56 9.90
CA SER A 26 10.79 -5.58 9.08
C SER A 26 11.61 -4.30 9.27
N SER A 27 12.93 -4.46 9.27
CA SER A 27 13.84 -3.34 9.43
C SER A 27 13.93 -2.52 8.13
N LEU A 28 14.24 -1.22 8.23
CA LEU A 28 14.43 -0.31 7.08
C LEU A 28 15.24 -0.91 5.91
N PRO A 29 16.38 -1.59 6.15
CA PRO A 29 17.14 -2.27 5.09
C PRO A 29 16.36 -3.35 4.33
N ASP A 30 15.50 -4.09 5.02
CA ASP A 30 14.69 -5.15 4.43
C ASP A 30 13.51 -4.58 3.64
N MET A 31 12.94 -3.46 4.11
CA MET A 31 11.92 -2.71 3.37
C MET A 31 12.46 -2.13 2.06
N ILE A 32 13.71 -1.65 2.03
CA ILE A 32 14.34 -1.17 0.77
C ILE A 32 14.58 -2.33 -0.21
N LYS A 33 14.78 -3.55 0.29
CA LYS A 33 14.88 -4.77 -0.52
C LYS A 33 13.52 -5.31 -0.94
N ALA A 34 12.42 -4.89 -0.31
CA ALA A 34 11.08 -5.27 -0.73
C ALA A 34 10.85 -4.73 -2.14
N ARG A 35 10.80 -5.63 -3.12
CA ARG A 35 10.63 -5.27 -4.52
C ARG A 35 9.19 -4.84 -4.74
N TRP A 36 9.00 -3.66 -5.32
CA TRP A 36 7.69 -3.26 -5.83
C TRP A 36 7.23 -4.28 -6.87
N SER A 37 6.05 -4.84 -6.65
CA SER A 37 5.38 -5.72 -7.60
C SER A 37 4.18 -4.98 -8.15
N LEU A 38 3.97 -5.06 -9.47
CA LEU A 38 2.78 -4.51 -10.08
C LEU A 38 1.60 -5.41 -9.71
N LEU A 39 0.60 -4.84 -9.06
CA LEU A 39 -0.69 -5.48 -8.91
C LEU A 39 -1.49 -5.33 -10.20
N PRO A 40 -2.40 -6.27 -10.50
CA PRO A 40 -3.32 -6.10 -11.62
C PRO A 40 -4.11 -4.80 -11.51
N PRO A 41 -4.45 -4.19 -12.67
CA PRO A 41 -5.14 -2.93 -12.69
C PRO A 41 -6.52 -3.07 -12.03
N MET A 42 -6.84 -2.10 -11.19
CA MET A 42 -8.17 -1.94 -10.60
C MET A 42 -9.17 -1.55 -11.70
N ILE A 43 -10.39 -2.10 -11.65
CA ILE A 43 -11.43 -1.84 -12.65
C ILE A 43 -11.95 -0.41 -12.49
N GLU A 44 -12.20 0.01 -11.24
CA GLU A 44 -12.54 1.40 -10.93
C GLU A 44 -11.30 2.13 -10.39
N GLU A 45 -11.08 3.36 -10.82
CA GLU A 45 -10.03 4.19 -10.23
C GLU A 45 -10.45 4.61 -8.81
N ARG A 46 -9.69 4.20 -7.79
CA ARG A 46 -10.01 4.48 -6.39
C ARG A 46 -8.91 5.28 -5.71
N SER A 47 -9.33 6.20 -4.84
CA SER A 47 -8.47 6.84 -3.84
C SER A 47 -9.13 6.77 -2.46
N ARG A 48 -8.35 6.80 -1.37
CA ARG A 48 -8.88 6.74 0.02
C ARG A 48 -9.76 5.51 0.32
N CYS A 49 -9.53 4.38 -0.36
CA CYS A 49 -10.18 3.11 -0.09
C CYS A 49 -9.58 2.40 1.13
N ALA A 50 -10.33 1.46 1.70
CA ALA A 50 -9.81 0.53 2.70
C ALA A 50 -9.44 -0.80 2.03
N SER A 51 -8.28 -1.35 2.34
CA SER A 51 -7.87 -2.68 1.87
C SER A 51 -7.43 -3.54 3.05
N VAL A 52 -7.76 -4.82 2.97
CA VAL A 52 -7.33 -5.82 3.95
C VAL A 52 -6.47 -6.84 3.21
N ASN A 53 -5.29 -7.13 3.74
CA ASN A 53 -4.47 -8.22 3.24
C ASN A 53 -4.94 -9.52 3.89
N ILE A 54 -5.48 -10.45 3.10
CA ILE A 54 -5.89 -11.77 3.57
C ILE A 54 -4.84 -12.77 3.08
N PRO A 55 -4.06 -13.40 3.98
CA PRO A 55 -3.10 -14.41 3.57
C PRO A 55 -3.80 -15.54 2.80
N GLN A 56 -3.21 -15.98 1.67
CA GLN A 56 -3.75 -17.01 0.77
C GLN A 56 -4.98 -16.62 -0.05
N SER A 57 -5.41 -15.37 0.01
CA SER A 57 -6.57 -14.84 -0.71
C SER A 57 -6.19 -13.52 -1.39
N ASP A 58 -6.98 -13.14 -2.39
CA ASP A 58 -6.90 -11.83 -3.05
C ASP A 58 -7.00 -10.69 -2.03
N ALA A 59 -6.48 -9.51 -2.37
CA ALA A 59 -6.57 -8.33 -1.53
C ALA A 59 -7.89 -7.59 -1.79
N PRO A 60 -8.94 -7.73 -0.95
CA PRO A 60 -10.16 -6.95 -1.09
C PRO A 60 -9.89 -5.46 -0.87
N VAL A 61 -10.51 -4.66 -1.72
CA VAL A 61 -10.55 -3.20 -1.66
C VAL A 61 -12.00 -2.76 -1.60
N ILE A 62 -12.36 -2.02 -0.54
CA ILE A 62 -13.74 -1.57 -0.31
C ILE A 62 -13.80 -0.05 -0.38
N GLY A 63 -14.82 0.42 -1.10
CA GLY A 63 -15.14 1.83 -1.24
C GLY A 63 -13.99 2.64 -1.81
N GLY A 64 -13.86 3.88 -1.32
CA GLY A 64 -12.94 4.88 -1.86
C GLY A 64 -13.68 5.99 -2.58
N ILE A 65 -12.92 6.78 -3.30
CA ILE A 65 -13.37 7.96 -4.00
C ILE A 65 -12.91 7.86 -5.46
N GLU A 66 -13.86 7.92 -6.38
CA GLU A 66 -13.57 7.94 -7.82
C GLU A 66 -13.03 9.29 -8.27
N ARG A 67 -12.59 9.37 -9.54
CA ARG A 67 -12.05 10.60 -10.15
C ARG A 67 -12.95 11.83 -9.99
N ASN A 68 -14.27 11.65 -9.99
CA ASN A 68 -15.24 12.75 -9.82
C ASN A 68 -15.48 13.13 -8.35
N ARG A 69 -14.68 12.60 -7.42
CA ARG A 69 -14.80 12.80 -5.98
C ARG A 69 -16.08 12.25 -5.35
N LEU A 70 -16.79 11.37 -6.04
CA LEU A 70 -17.95 10.68 -5.50
C LEU A 70 -17.50 9.46 -4.69
N PRO A 71 -18.19 9.14 -3.58
CA PRO A 71 -17.91 7.94 -2.82
C PRO A 71 -18.33 6.70 -3.63
N LEU A 72 -17.41 5.75 -3.76
CA LEU A 72 -17.69 4.46 -4.38
C LEU A 72 -18.38 3.54 -3.37
N ARG A 73 -19.48 2.92 -3.80
CA ARG A 73 -20.22 1.89 -3.04
C ARG A 73 -19.98 0.50 -3.64
N SER A 74 -18.73 0.22 -4.01
CA SER A 74 -18.31 -1.00 -4.70
C SER A 74 -17.17 -1.68 -3.95
N THR A 75 -17.04 -2.99 -4.16
CA THR A 75 -15.96 -3.83 -3.63
C THR A 75 -15.24 -4.47 -4.80
N GLU A 76 -13.91 -4.42 -4.79
CA GLU A 76 -13.06 -5.04 -5.81
C GLU A 76 -12.05 -6.00 -5.16
N LEU A 77 -11.73 -7.09 -5.86
CA LEU A 77 -10.71 -8.06 -5.46
C LEU A 77 -9.52 -7.90 -6.41
N LEU A 78 -8.34 -7.66 -5.84
CA LEU A 78 -7.08 -7.63 -6.58
C LEU A 78 -6.43 -9.03 -6.48
N THR A 79 -6.56 -9.81 -7.55
CA THR A 79 -5.94 -11.14 -7.77
C THR A 79 -4.54 -11.02 -8.33
#